data_AF-A0ABD1SPB8-F1
#
_entry.id   AF-A0ABD1SPB8-F1
#
_cell.length_a   1.000
_cell.length_b   1.000
_cell.length_c   1.000
_cell.angle_alpha   90.00
_cell.angle_beta   90.00
_cell.angle_gamma   90.00
#
_symmetry.space_group_name_H-M   'P 1'
#
loop_
_entity.id
_entity.type
_entity.pdbx_description
1 polymer ?
#
loop_
_entity_poly.entity_id
_entity_poly.type
_entity_poly.pdbx_seq_one_letter_code
_entity_poly.pdbx_strand_id
1 'polypeptide(L)'
;MDELVKMDTEELLKHRAQKFRKLGGFQEGIPIDSKKKVNMKKKEEAIVGSKTSEVELRDEVQKLKQQIQKAGKLSADHPEPGLKEMIEKLKREIDYEYEEAVKAVGLEDKIVMLREEVAKARNLKDQLTPALKEKIEQLNDEFNKNLPAAPNYSSLQYKLDVLKELSKAQNMSEKSTNSDKLKVEIDKRFKEVMDRPDLKQKIETVKGEIAKSGVSEVVNLNQDLKEKFLQLSEELESEFKAILESMGLQVYPRPVLEAKAKLDTLSEETGMIIEDAINSSNLKDKIDLLKMEVANAGNTPDAESKSKIQALESEIKQAVAEAISSAELKEKYEKLQAEILETTKSSVGSDGSLVKQNVEDDQSKHDGSPVEVNTSEANRSFV
;
A
#
# COMPACT_ATOMS: atom_id res chain seq x y z
N MET A 1 4.84 -32.26 77.35
CA MET A 1 3.72 -32.05 76.40
C MET A 1 2.40 -31.82 77.12
N ASP A 2 2.25 -32.33 78.35
CA ASP A 2 1.02 -32.20 79.17
C ASP A 2 0.62 -30.75 79.51
N GLU A 3 1.56 -29.81 79.51
CA GLU A 3 1.29 -28.38 79.76
C GLU A 3 0.53 -27.70 78.62
N LEU A 4 0.71 -28.15 77.36
CA LEU A 4 0.02 -27.59 76.19
C LEU A 4 -1.43 -28.09 76.08
N VAL A 5 -1.73 -29.25 76.67
CA VAL A 5 -3.07 -29.87 76.64
C VAL A 5 -4.00 -29.24 77.69
N LYS A 6 -3.43 -28.58 78.70
CA LYS A 6 -4.19 -27.91 79.78
C LYS A 6 -4.55 -26.45 79.49
N MET A 7 -3.99 -25.85 78.44
CA MET A 7 -4.28 -24.46 78.05
C MET A 7 -5.45 -24.40 77.10
N ASP A 8 -6.26 -23.34 77.20
CA ASP A 8 -7.32 -23.07 76.26
C ASP A 8 -6.75 -22.60 74.91
N THR A 9 -7.50 -22.84 73.83
CA THR A 9 -7.08 -22.57 72.45
C THR A 9 -6.67 -21.12 72.21
N GLU A 10 -7.34 -20.15 72.86
CA GLU A 10 -6.98 -18.74 72.76
C GLU A 10 -5.64 -18.40 73.45
N GLU A 11 -5.35 -19.00 74.61
CA GLU A 11 -4.07 -18.82 75.30
C GLU A 11 -2.92 -19.44 74.51
N LEU A 12 -3.16 -20.60 73.90
CA LEU A 12 -2.20 -21.27 73.04
C LEU A 12 -1.84 -20.40 71.82
N LEU A 13 -2.82 -19.74 71.22
CA LEU A 13 -2.62 -18.82 70.09
C LEU A 13 -1.86 -17.56 70.51
N LYS A 14 -2.17 -16.98 71.68
CA LYS A 14 -1.43 -15.83 72.23
C LYS A 14 0.04 -16.18 72.50
N HIS A 15 0.30 -17.34 73.10
CA HIS A 15 1.66 -17.83 73.33
C HIS A 15 2.41 -18.09 72.01
N ARG A 16 1.72 -18.65 71.00
CA ARG A 16 2.28 -18.83 69.66
C ARG A 16 2.67 -17.50 69.05
N ALA A 17 1.77 -16.52 69.03
CA ALA A 17 2.03 -15.19 68.48
C ALA A 17 3.21 -14.48 69.18
N GLN A 18 3.26 -14.52 70.52
CA GLN A 18 4.39 -13.95 71.28
C GLN A 18 5.71 -14.67 71.01
N LYS A 19 5.69 -15.99 70.83
CA LYS A 19 6.89 -16.76 70.47
C LYS A 19 7.41 -16.38 69.09
N PHE A 20 6.52 -16.19 68.10
CA PHE A 20 6.91 -15.70 66.77
C PHE A 20 7.49 -14.28 66.79
N ARG A 21 6.99 -13.40 67.68
CA ARG A 21 7.59 -12.08 67.92
C ARG A 21 9.00 -12.18 68.55
N LYS A 22 9.18 -13.01 69.58
CA LYS A 22 10.48 -13.17 70.27
C LYS A 22 11.55 -13.85 69.42
N LEU A 23 11.17 -14.72 68.48
CA LEU A 23 12.09 -15.40 67.56
C LEU A 23 12.55 -14.53 66.37
N GLY A 24 12.23 -13.23 66.37
CA GLY A 24 12.83 -12.24 65.45
C GLY A 24 12.29 -12.29 64.01
N GLY A 25 11.11 -12.87 63.77
CA GLY A 25 10.54 -12.96 62.43
C GLY A 25 9.84 -11.68 61.95
N PHE A 26 9.49 -10.76 62.85
CA PHE A 26 8.74 -9.54 62.50
C PHE A 26 8.91 -8.48 63.58
N GLN A 27 9.41 -7.28 63.22
CA GLN A 27 9.35 -6.08 64.05
C GLN A 27 8.19 -5.21 63.52
N GLU A 28 7.12 -5.07 64.31
CA GLU A 28 6.01 -4.17 63.96
C GLU A 28 6.52 -2.71 63.95
N GLY A 29 6.31 -2.03 62.82
CA GLY A 29 6.63 -0.60 62.65
C GLY A 29 7.92 -0.28 61.89
N ILE A 30 8.76 -1.28 61.55
CA ILE A 30 9.92 -1.08 60.69
C ILE A 30 9.62 -1.72 59.33
N PRO A 31 9.50 -0.94 58.23
CA PRO A 31 9.35 -1.51 56.89
C PRO A 31 10.55 -2.42 56.57
N ILE A 32 10.30 -3.73 56.48
CA ILE A 32 11.31 -4.69 56.05
C ILE A 32 11.25 -4.77 54.54
N ASP A 33 12.29 -4.27 53.86
CA ASP A 33 12.39 -4.37 52.41
C ASP A 33 12.42 -5.84 51.97
N SER A 34 11.61 -6.17 50.98
CA SER A 34 11.51 -7.52 50.46
C SER A 34 12.84 -7.97 49.85
N LYS A 35 13.44 -9.04 50.39
CA LYS A 35 14.62 -9.70 49.78
C LYS A 35 14.23 -10.32 48.43
N LYS A 36 14.71 -9.74 47.32
CA LYS A 36 14.57 -10.30 45.97
C LYS A 36 15.27 -11.67 45.89
N LYS A 37 14.50 -12.74 45.68
CA LYS A 37 15.04 -14.05 45.28
C LYS A 37 15.14 -14.12 43.75
N VAL A 38 16.16 -14.82 43.25
CA VAL A 38 16.54 -14.91 41.82
C VAL A 38 15.42 -15.47 40.92
N ASN A 39 14.42 -16.17 41.49
CA ASN A 39 13.27 -16.73 40.76
C ASN A 39 11.91 -16.18 41.22
N MET A 40 11.83 -14.92 41.66
CA MET A 40 10.51 -14.28 41.78
C MET A 40 10.00 -13.93 40.37
N LYS A 41 8.76 -14.34 40.05
CA LYS A 41 8.06 -13.83 38.87
C LYS A 41 8.14 -12.30 38.92
N LYS A 42 8.58 -11.68 37.83
CA LYS A 42 8.48 -10.22 37.69
C LYS A 42 7.03 -9.87 38.00
N LYS A 43 6.82 -8.92 38.91
CA LYS A 43 5.52 -8.25 39.02
C LYS A 43 5.20 -7.83 37.60
N GLU A 44 4.09 -8.32 37.04
CA GLU A 44 3.47 -7.64 35.90
C GLU A 44 3.23 -6.23 36.41
N GLU A 45 4.17 -5.34 36.09
CA GLU A 45 3.88 -3.93 36.04
C GLU A 45 2.67 -3.88 35.13
N ALA A 46 1.52 -3.50 35.70
CA ALA A 46 0.45 -2.99 34.89
C ALA A 46 1.13 -1.97 33.98
N ILE A 47 1.15 -2.25 32.68
CA ILE A 47 1.52 -1.31 31.63
C ILE A 47 0.43 -0.25 31.66
N VAL A 48 0.42 0.55 32.72
CA VAL A 48 -0.23 1.84 32.74
C VAL A 48 0.64 2.62 31.78
N GLY A 49 0.13 2.81 30.56
CA GLY A 49 0.79 3.53 29.49
C GLY A 49 1.28 4.86 30.03
N SER A 50 2.57 4.90 30.36
CA SER A 50 3.25 6.11 30.75
C SER A 50 3.27 6.96 29.50
N LYS A 51 2.37 7.96 29.45
CA LYS A 51 2.31 8.98 28.41
C LYS A 51 3.72 9.49 28.15
N THR A 52 4.31 9.10 27.03
CA THR A 52 5.57 9.69 26.58
C THR A 52 5.31 11.18 26.35
N SER A 53 6.16 12.06 26.85
CA SER A 53 5.94 13.48 26.64
C SER A 53 6.00 13.80 25.13
N GLU A 54 5.19 14.75 24.66
CA GLU A 54 5.20 15.15 23.26
C GLU A 54 6.59 15.62 22.80
N VAL A 55 7.35 16.22 23.72
CA VAL A 55 8.73 16.70 23.50
C VAL A 55 9.68 15.53 23.28
N GLU A 56 9.68 14.52 24.15
CA GLU A 56 10.52 13.32 23.98
C GLU A 56 10.18 12.57 22.69
N LEU A 57 8.89 12.44 22.38
CA LEU A 57 8.43 11.75 21.18
C LEU A 57 8.86 12.50 19.91
N ARG A 58 8.74 13.83 19.91
CA ARG A 58 9.24 14.69 18.81
C ARG A 58 10.76 14.56 18.63
N ASP A 59 11.52 14.57 19.72
CA ASP A 59 12.98 14.44 19.68
C ASP A 59 13.43 13.07 19.17
N GLU A 60 12.77 12.00 19.62
CA GLU A 60 13.00 10.64 19.16
C GLU A 60 12.70 10.49 17.66
N VAL A 61 11.55 11.01 17.20
CA VAL A 61 11.17 11.03 15.78
C VAL A 61 12.18 11.82 14.95
N GLN A 62 12.64 12.97 15.45
CA GLN A 62 13.64 13.78 14.75
C GLN A 62 14.99 13.06 14.63
N LYS A 63 15.43 12.38 15.70
CA LYS A 63 16.64 11.54 15.67
C LYS A 63 16.50 10.40 14.66
N LEU A 64 15.36 9.73 14.64
CA LEU A 64 15.08 8.65 13.70
C LEU A 64 15.08 9.17 12.24
N LYS A 65 14.42 10.31 11.99
CA LYS A 65 14.45 10.98 10.66
C LYS A 65 15.89 11.28 10.22
N GLN A 66 16.73 11.77 11.12
CA GLN A 66 18.15 12.00 10.82
C GLN A 66 18.92 10.71 10.55
N GLN A 67 18.63 9.63 11.27
CA GLN A 67 19.25 8.32 11.04
C GLN A 67 18.84 7.77 9.66
N ILE A 68 17.56 7.82 9.30
CA ILE A 68 17.07 7.41 7.98
C ILE A 68 17.74 8.23 6.87
N GLN A 69 17.86 9.55 7.05
CA GLN A 69 18.51 10.42 6.07
C GLN A 69 20.02 10.14 5.92
N LYS A 70 20.70 9.75 7.01
CA LYS A 70 22.11 9.36 6.99
C LYS A 70 22.32 7.97 6.39
N ALA A 71 21.45 7.01 6.71
CA ALA A 71 21.48 5.65 6.15
C ALA A 71 21.20 5.65 4.64
N GLY A 72 20.30 6.52 4.16
CA GLY A 72 20.09 6.73 2.73
C GLY A 72 21.32 7.24 1.96
N LYS A 73 22.38 7.68 2.65
CA LYS A 73 23.67 8.09 2.05
C LYS A 73 24.78 7.05 2.22
N LEU A 74 24.64 6.07 3.11
CA LEU A 74 25.65 5.07 3.44
C LEU A 74 24.97 3.70 3.57
N SER A 75 25.02 2.94 2.49
CA SER A 75 24.29 1.70 2.20
C SER A 75 24.68 0.47 3.07
N ALA A 76 24.74 0.55 4.41
CA ALA A 76 25.10 -0.65 5.19
C ALA A 76 24.40 -0.86 6.54
N ASP A 77 23.87 0.16 7.22
CA ASP A 77 23.15 -0.04 8.49
C ASP A 77 21.71 0.46 8.38
N HIS A 78 20.79 -0.46 8.14
CA HIS A 78 19.36 -0.17 8.09
C HIS A 78 18.79 0.01 9.51
N PRO A 79 18.22 1.18 9.86
CA PRO A 79 17.57 1.41 11.15
C PRO A 79 16.17 0.76 11.26
N GLU A 80 15.95 -0.38 10.58
CA GLU A 80 14.65 -1.09 10.52
C GLU A 80 14.05 -1.43 11.90
N PRO A 81 14.82 -1.90 12.91
CA PRO A 81 14.26 -2.23 14.21
C PRO A 81 13.67 -1.01 14.92
N GLY A 82 14.38 0.13 14.88
CA GLY A 82 13.97 1.36 15.55
C GLY A 82 12.75 2.01 14.90
N LEU A 83 12.59 1.88 13.59
CA LEU A 83 11.45 2.45 12.87
C LEU A 83 10.14 1.72 13.20
N LYS A 84 10.17 0.39 13.25
CA LYS A 84 9.00 -0.42 13.61
C LYS A 84 8.58 -0.18 15.06
N GLU A 85 9.54 -0.15 15.98
CA GLU A 85 9.29 0.15 17.40
C GLU A 85 8.65 1.54 17.59
N MET A 86 9.14 2.56 16.86
CA MET A 86 8.59 3.91 16.91
C MET A 86 7.16 4.01 16.37
N ILE A 87 6.84 3.27 15.31
CA ILE A 87 5.48 3.18 14.76
C ILE A 87 4.53 2.53 15.77
N GLU A 88 4.95 1.45 16.43
CA GLU A 88 4.15 0.81 17.47
C GLU A 88 3.95 1.72 18.68
N LYS A 89 4.99 2.48 19.07
CA LYS A 89 4.89 3.50 20.12
C LYS A 89 3.84 4.55 19.74
N LEU A 90 4.01 5.22 18.59
CA LEU A 90 3.08 6.23 18.07
C LEU A 90 1.62 5.77 18.02
N LYS A 91 1.36 4.51 17.64
CA LYS A 91 0.00 3.96 17.66
C LYS A 91 -0.61 3.98 19.06
N ARG A 92 0.16 3.57 20.09
CA ARG A 92 -0.30 3.62 21.49
C ARG A 92 -0.53 5.05 21.96
N GLU A 93 0.33 6.00 21.59
CA GLU A 93 0.08 7.40 21.93
C GLU A 93 -1.13 7.98 21.19
N ILE A 94 -1.38 7.59 19.95
CA ILE A 94 -2.59 8.00 19.21
C ILE A 94 -3.85 7.44 19.87
N ASP A 95 -3.85 6.16 20.26
CA ASP A 95 -4.96 5.55 20.99
C ASP A 95 -5.24 6.30 22.30
N TYR A 96 -4.20 6.67 23.04
CA TYR A 96 -4.31 7.49 24.25
C TYR A 96 -4.90 8.88 23.96
N GLU A 97 -4.45 9.56 22.90
CA GLU A 97 -5.03 10.86 22.52
C GLU A 97 -6.49 10.73 22.07
N TYR A 98 -6.88 9.64 21.42
CA TYR A 98 -8.29 9.38 21.11
C TYR A 98 -9.13 9.20 22.39
N GLU A 99 -8.63 8.47 23.39
CA GLU A 99 -9.32 8.33 24.68
C GLU A 99 -9.51 9.68 25.39
N GLU A 100 -8.48 10.51 25.41
CA GLU A 100 -8.56 11.85 26.01
C GLU A 100 -9.50 12.78 25.21
N ALA A 101 -9.50 12.66 23.88
CA ALA A 101 -10.42 13.40 23.03
C ALA A 101 -11.88 13.00 23.33
N VAL A 102 -12.16 11.69 23.43
CA VAL A 102 -13.47 11.14 23.80
C VAL A 102 -13.98 11.69 25.13
N LYS A 103 -13.11 11.74 26.15
CA LYS A 103 -13.45 12.33 27.45
C LYS A 103 -13.72 13.83 27.34
N ALA A 104 -12.88 14.55 26.62
CA ALA A 104 -13.01 16.00 26.48
C ALA A 104 -14.28 16.43 25.73
N VAL A 105 -14.72 15.64 24.74
CA VAL A 105 -15.99 15.88 24.03
C VAL A 105 -17.22 15.32 24.76
N GLY A 106 -17.04 14.66 25.91
CA GLY A 106 -18.13 14.16 26.74
C GLY A 106 -18.88 12.96 26.17
N LEU A 107 -18.22 12.13 25.34
CA LEU A 107 -18.85 10.95 24.71
C LEU A 107 -18.55 9.63 25.43
N GLU A 108 -17.80 9.66 26.55
CA GLU A 108 -17.40 8.49 27.31
C GLU A 108 -18.60 7.62 27.75
N ASP A 109 -19.60 8.22 28.40
CA ASP A 109 -20.80 7.51 28.85
C ASP A 109 -21.60 6.89 27.69
N LYS A 110 -21.69 7.59 26.55
CA LYS A 110 -22.37 7.09 25.36
C LYS A 110 -21.67 5.86 24.77
N ILE A 111 -20.33 5.87 24.74
CA ILE A 111 -19.53 4.73 24.29
C ILE A 111 -19.70 3.54 25.24
N VAL A 112 -19.71 3.76 26.56
CA VAL A 112 -19.92 2.70 27.55
C VAL A 112 -21.31 2.06 27.39
N MET A 113 -22.37 2.88 27.30
CA MET A 113 -23.73 2.38 27.06
C MET A 113 -23.84 1.58 25.76
N LEU A 114 -23.22 2.06 24.68
CA LEU A 114 -23.23 1.37 23.40
C LEU A 114 -22.48 0.03 23.44
N ARG A 115 -21.35 -0.04 24.16
CA ARG A 115 -20.61 -1.29 24.39
C ARG A 115 -21.45 -2.32 25.14
N GLU A 116 -22.23 -1.88 26.14
CA GLU A 116 -23.17 -2.75 26.85
C GLU A 116 -24.30 -3.25 25.96
N GLU A 117 -24.88 -2.37 25.13
CA GLU A 117 -25.91 -2.76 24.15
C GLU A 117 -25.37 -3.78 23.13
N VAL A 118 -24.14 -3.58 22.63
CA VAL A 118 -23.44 -4.52 21.75
C VAL A 118 -23.19 -5.87 22.43
N ALA A 119 -22.76 -5.86 23.69
CA ALA A 119 -22.56 -7.08 24.46
C ALA A 119 -23.88 -7.86 24.66
N LYS A 120 -24.98 -7.15 24.97
CA LYS A 120 -26.32 -7.76 25.10
C LYS A 120 -26.82 -8.34 23.77
N ALA A 121 -26.60 -7.64 22.65
CA ALA A 121 -26.99 -8.09 21.32
C ALA A 121 -26.24 -9.35 20.86
N ARG A 122 -24.92 -9.43 21.11
CA ARG A 122 -24.10 -10.61 20.78
C ARG A 122 -24.58 -11.89 21.46
N ASN A 123 -25.15 -11.80 22.66
CA ASN A 123 -25.66 -12.96 23.39
C ASN A 123 -26.97 -13.53 22.81
N LEU A 124 -27.67 -12.80 21.93
CA LEU A 124 -29.00 -13.16 21.44
C LEU A 124 -29.00 -13.73 20.01
N LYS A 125 -28.03 -13.36 19.19
CA LYS A 125 -27.74 -13.89 17.85
C LYS A 125 -26.48 -13.19 17.37
N ASP A 126 -25.56 -13.89 16.72
CA ASP A 126 -24.27 -13.39 16.21
C ASP A 126 -24.34 -12.21 15.19
N GLN A 127 -25.49 -11.55 15.04
CA GLN A 127 -25.70 -10.42 14.13
C GLN A 127 -26.08 -9.16 14.91
N LEU A 128 -25.24 -8.12 14.76
CA LEU A 128 -25.58 -6.74 15.10
C LEU A 128 -26.86 -6.33 14.36
N THR A 129 -27.89 -5.93 15.10
CA THR A 129 -29.14 -5.43 14.51
C THR A 129 -28.88 -4.16 13.69
N PRO A 130 -29.60 -3.92 12.59
CA PRO A 130 -29.46 -2.69 11.79
C PRO A 130 -29.55 -1.41 12.63
N ALA A 131 -30.47 -1.36 13.60
CA ALA A 131 -30.61 -0.24 14.52
C ALA A 131 -29.37 0.03 15.40
N LEU A 132 -28.63 -1.03 15.77
CA LEU A 132 -27.40 -0.88 16.56
C LEU A 132 -26.22 -0.43 15.69
N LYS A 133 -26.18 -0.82 14.41
CA LYS A 133 -25.22 -0.28 13.43
C LYS A 133 -25.43 1.22 13.22
N GLU A 134 -26.69 1.65 13.07
CA GLU A 134 -27.05 3.05 12.93
C GLU A 134 -26.61 3.88 14.15
N LYS A 135 -26.80 3.36 15.37
CA LYS A 135 -26.30 4.02 16.60
C LYS A 135 -24.77 4.13 16.64
N ILE A 136 -24.05 3.12 16.16
CA ILE A 136 -22.56 3.15 16.07
C ILE A 136 -22.13 4.24 15.08
N GLU A 137 -22.79 4.32 13.93
CA GLU A 137 -22.49 5.32 12.89
C GLU A 137 -22.81 6.74 13.38
N GLN A 138 -23.97 6.96 14.00
CA GLN A 138 -24.34 8.24 14.60
C GLN A 138 -23.33 8.70 15.66
N LEU A 139 -22.87 7.78 16.54
CA LEU A 139 -21.88 8.12 17.56
C LEU A 139 -20.52 8.44 16.94
N ASN A 140 -20.14 7.74 15.87
CA ASN A 140 -18.92 8.02 15.13
C ASN A 140 -18.98 9.40 14.44
N ASP A 141 -20.10 9.74 13.81
CA ASP A 141 -20.31 11.05 13.18
C ASP A 141 -20.30 12.18 14.23
N GLU A 142 -20.95 11.96 15.38
CA GLU A 142 -20.92 12.90 16.50
C GLU A 142 -19.49 13.09 17.02
N PHE A 143 -18.73 11.99 17.17
CA PHE A 143 -17.33 12.06 17.59
C PHE A 143 -16.49 12.84 16.57
N ASN A 144 -16.56 12.49 15.29
CA ASN A 144 -15.77 13.15 14.24
C ASN A 144 -16.10 14.64 14.10
N LYS A 145 -17.36 15.02 14.27
CA LYS A 145 -17.80 16.42 14.24
C LYS A 145 -17.25 17.22 15.42
N ASN A 146 -17.19 16.61 16.60
CA ASN A 146 -16.74 17.26 17.84
C ASN A 146 -15.22 17.12 18.09
N LEU A 147 -14.55 16.21 17.38
CA LEU A 147 -13.12 15.94 17.52
C LEU A 147 -12.24 17.19 17.37
N PRO A 148 -12.50 18.13 16.42
CA PRO A 148 -11.73 19.36 16.31
C PRO A 148 -11.86 20.30 17.52
N ALA A 149 -12.92 20.17 18.33
CA ALA A 149 -13.11 20.95 19.55
C ALA A 149 -12.36 20.37 20.76
N ALA A 150 -11.79 19.16 20.64
CA ALA A 150 -11.02 18.56 21.71
C ALA A 150 -9.70 19.33 21.93
N PRO A 151 -9.29 19.60 23.18
CA PRO A 151 -8.10 20.39 23.48
C PRO A 151 -6.80 19.72 23.03
N ASN A 152 -6.81 18.41 22.82
CA ASN A 152 -5.67 17.62 22.37
C ASN A 152 -5.67 17.34 20.85
N TYR A 153 -6.65 17.88 20.10
CA TYR A 153 -6.79 17.64 18.66
C TYR A 153 -5.53 17.96 17.86
N SER A 154 -4.87 19.09 18.15
CA SER A 154 -3.63 19.48 17.46
C SER A 154 -2.49 18.49 17.69
N SER A 155 -2.37 17.92 18.90
CA SER A 155 -1.34 16.92 19.22
C SER A 155 -1.66 15.58 18.55
N LEU A 156 -2.94 15.17 18.55
CA LEU A 156 -3.42 13.99 17.84
C LEU A 156 -3.14 14.08 16.33
N GLN A 157 -3.46 15.23 15.71
CA GLN A 157 -3.21 15.47 14.30
C GLN A 157 -1.71 15.38 13.96
N TYR A 158 -0.86 16.03 14.77
CA TYR A 158 0.59 15.94 14.61
C TYR A 158 1.10 14.48 14.66
N LYS A 159 0.64 13.69 15.64
CA LYS A 159 1.03 12.27 15.77
C LYS A 159 0.54 11.43 14.58
N LEU A 160 -0.66 11.67 14.09
CA LEU A 160 -1.21 11.00 12.90
C LEU A 160 -0.38 11.31 11.64
N ASP A 161 0.00 12.58 11.45
CA ASP A 161 0.83 12.98 10.32
C ASP A 161 2.22 12.33 10.39
N VAL A 162 2.85 12.33 11.57
CA VAL A 162 4.14 11.64 11.78
C VAL A 162 4.02 10.14 11.53
N LEU A 163 2.96 9.49 12.02
CA LEU A 163 2.72 8.06 11.79
C LEU A 163 2.58 7.76 10.29
N LYS A 164 1.88 8.62 9.54
CA LYS A 164 1.73 8.50 8.09
C LYS A 164 3.07 8.61 7.37
N GLU A 165 3.92 9.55 7.77
CA GLU A 165 5.27 9.70 7.20
C GLU A 165 6.16 8.49 7.50
N LEU A 166 6.20 8.03 8.75
CA LEU A 166 7.02 6.87 9.13
C LEU A 166 6.54 5.59 8.46
N SER A 167 5.23 5.40 8.32
CA SER A 167 4.66 4.23 7.62
C SER A 167 5.03 4.24 6.13
N LYS A 168 5.03 5.42 5.48
CA LYS A 168 5.54 5.55 4.11
C LYS A 168 7.02 5.18 4.02
N ALA A 169 7.83 5.66 4.96
CA ALA A 169 9.26 5.33 5.01
C ALA A 169 9.50 3.83 5.23
N GLN A 170 8.70 3.17 6.08
CA GLN A 170 8.75 1.72 6.29
C GLN A 170 8.51 0.96 4.99
N ASN A 171 7.42 1.30 4.29
CA ASN A 171 7.05 0.64 3.03
C ASN A 171 8.13 0.81 1.96
N MET A 172 8.83 1.95 1.94
CA MET A 172 9.95 2.18 1.02
C MET A 172 11.18 1.34 1.41
N SER A 173 11.47 1.20 2.71
CA SER A 173 12.56 0.34 3.22
C SER A 173 12.29 -1.14 2.91
N GLU A 174 11.08 -1.62 3.15
CA GLU A 174 10.70 -3.01 2.86
C GLU A 174 10.77 -3.33 1.36
N LYS A 175 10.39 -2.36 0.50
CA LYS A 175 10.54 -2.51 -0.96
C LYS A 175 12.02 -2.57 -1.39
N SER A 176 12.89 -1.73 -0.82
CA SER A 176 14.32 -1.77 -1.15
C SER A 176 14.98 -3.06 -0.67
N THR A 177 14.69 -3.53 0.54
CA THR A 177 15.28 -4.78 1.05
C THR A 177 14.81 -6.01 0.28
N ASN A 178 13.56 -6.02 -0.19
CA ASN A 178 13.07 -7.08 -1.08
C ASN A 178 13.72 -7.02 -2.47
N SER A 179 13.95 -5.82 -3.01
CA SER A 179 14.67 -5.63 -4.28
C SER A 179 16.13 -6.11 -4.18
N ASP A 180 16.82 -5.80 -3.09
CA ASP A 180 18.20 -6.23 -2.88
C ASP A 180 18.29 -7.76 -2.70
N LYS A 181 17.35 -8.36 -1.96
CA LYS A 181 17.23 -9.82 -1.85
C LYS A 181 16.95 -10.49 -3.20
N LEU A 182 16.04 -9.91 -3.99
CA LEU A 182 15.71 -10.42 -5.32
C LEU A 182 16.94 -10.36 -6.25
N LYS A 183 17.70 -9.26 -6.20
CA LYS A 183 18.93 -9.11 -6.98
C LYS A 183 19.97 -10.17 -6.62
N VAL A 184 20.21 -10.40 -5.33
CA VAL A 184 21.13 -11.45 -4.86
C VAL A 184 20.66 -12.84 -5.30
N GLU A 185 19.37 -13.13 -5.24
CA GLU A 185 18.83 -14.42 -5.70
C GLU A 185 18.93 -14.59 -7.22
N ILE A 186 18.67 -13.54 -8.02
CA ILE A 186 18.86 -13.56 -9.48
C ILE A 186 20.32 -13.84 -9.81
N ASP A 187 21.26 -13.09 -9.22
CA ASP A 187 22.69 -13.26 -9.46
C ASP A 187 23.17 -14.69 -9.12
N LYS A 188 22.64 -15.25 -8.04
CA LYS A 188 22.90 -16.64 -7.63
C LYS A 188 22.39 -17.64 -8.68
N ARG A 189 21.14 -17.52 -9.12
CA ARG A 189 20.54 -18.44 -10.12
C ARG A 189 21.24 -18.33 -11.48
N PHE A 190 21.62 -17.13 -11.88
CA PHE A 190 22.36 -16.92 -13.13
C PHE A 190 23.73 -17.57 -13.05
N LYS A 191 24.40 -17.46 -11.90
CA LYS A 191 25.67 -18.14 -11.66
C LYS A 191 25.52 -19.66 -11.69
N GLU A 192 24.46 -20.22 -11.09
CA GLU A 192 24.17 -21.66 -11.15
C GLU A 192 24.04 -22.16 -12.60
N VAL A 193 23.40 -21.40 -13.49
CA VAL A 193 23.31 -21.72 -14.92
C VAL A 193 24.66 -21.60 -15.63
N MET A 194 25.45 -20.56 -15.34
CA MET A 194 26.79 -20.39 -15.92
C MET A 194 27.78 -21.47 -15.46
N ASP A 195 27.57 -22.02 -14.26
CA ASP A 195 28.42 -23.08 -13.68
C ASP A 195 27.99 -24.49 -14.13
N ARG A 196 26.89 -24.63 -14.88
CA ARG A 196 26.46 -25.92 -15.44
C ARG A 196 27.52 -26.47 -16.40
N PRO A 197 27.97 -27.74 -16.24
CA PRO A 197 29.11 -28.28 -16.98
C PRO A 197 28.86 -28.38 -18.49
N ASP A 198 27.62 -28.69 -18.90
CA ASP A 198 27.18 -28.74 -20.29
C ASP A 198 27.29 -27.35 -20.97
N LEU A 199 26.77 -26.31 -20.31
CA LEU A 199 26.78 -24.95 -20.84
C LEU A 199 28.21 -24.38 -20.86
N LYS A 200 28.96 -24.59 -19.77
CA LYS A 200 30.35 -24.18 -19.65
C LYS A 200 31.23 -24.79 -20.73
N GLN A 201 31.05 -26.08 -21.02
CA GLN A 201 31.78 -26.77 -22.08
C GLN A 201 31.44 -26.21 -23.47
N LYS A 202 30.16 -25.90 -23.75
CA LYS A 202 29.74 -25.25 -25.00
C LYS A 202 30.36 -23.86 -25.14
N ILE A 203 30.33 -23.04 -24.09
CA ILE A 203 30.93 -21.71 -24.05
C ILE A 203 32.44 -21.79 -24.31
N GLU A 204 33.15 -22.70 -23.65
CA GLU A 204 34.59 -22.89 -23.82
C GLU A 204 34.95 -23.36 -25.24
N THR A 205 34.12 -24.24 -25.82
CA THR A 205 34.25 -24.70 -27.21
C THR A 205 34.13 -23.55 -28.20
N VAL A 206 33.03 -22.78 -28.15
CA VAL A 206 32.80 -21.64 -29.04
C VAL A 206 33.88 -20.58 -28.86
N LYS A 207 34.26 -20.27 -27.61
CA LYS A 207 35.35 -19.33 -27.31
C LYS A 207 36.69 -19.79 -27.89
N GLY A 208 37.00 -21.09 -27.80
CA GLY A 208 38.19 -21.68 -28.37
C GLY A 208 38.21 -21.66 -29.90
N GLU A 209 37.08 -21.92 -30.56
CA GLU A 209 36.95 -21.83 -32.01
C GLU A 209 37.09 -20.38 -32.52
N ILE A 210 36.51 -19.40 -31.80
CA ILE A 210 36.69 -17.97 -32.08
C ILE A 210 38.17 -17.57 -31.93
N ALA A 211 38.85 -18.00 -30.86
CA ALA A 211 40.26 -17.70 -30.65
C ALA A 211 41.16 -18.28 -31.76
N LYS A 212 40.85 -19.50 -32.24
CA LYS A 212 41.56 -20.15 -33.35
C LYS A 212 41.33 -19.45 -34.70
N SER A 213 40.22 -18.74 -34.85
CA SER A 213 39.94 -17.98 -36.08
C SER A 213 40.86 -16.77 -36.27
N GLY A 214 41.48 -16.27 -35.20
CA GLY A 214 42.36 -15.09 -35.23
C GLY A 214 41.63 -13.77 -35.46
N VAL A 215 40.29 -13.78 -35.45
CA VAL A 215 39.42 -12.63 -35.70
C VAL A 215 38.92 -12.06 -34.37
N SER A 216 39.01 -10.74 -34.18
CA SER A 216 38.56 -10.08 -32.94
C SER A 216 37.10 -9.63 -32.95
N GLU A 217 36.49 -9.51 -34.13
CA GLU A 217 35.11 -9.02 -34.30
C GLU A 217 34.18 -10.11 -34.83
N VAL A 218 33.00 -10.23 -34.22
CA VAL A 218 31.94 -11.17 -34.61
C VAL A 218 31.54 -11.02 -36.07
N VAL A 219 31.58 -9.79 -36.62
CA VAL A 219 31.26 -9.49 -38.03
C VAL A 219 32.18 -10.21 -39.01
N ASN A 220 33.43 -10.46 -38.62
CA ASN A 220 34.45 -11.05 -39.48
C ASN A 220 34.59 -12.57 -39.27
N LEU A 221 33.77 -13.18 -38.40
CA LEU A 221 33.71 -14.64 -38.23
C LEU A 221 33.11 -15.31 -39.46
N ASN A 222 33.53 -16.56 -39.71
CA ASN A 222 32.91 -17.39 -40.74
C ASN A 222 31.43 -17.69 -40.37
N GLN A 223 30.63 -18.02 -41.38
CA GLN A 223 29.19 -18.20 -41.21
C GLN A 223 28.85 -19.29 -40.17
N ASP A 224 29.60 -20.40 -40.16
CA ASP A 224 29.43 -21.52 -39.24
C ASP A 224 29.66 -21.11 -37.76
N LEU A 225 30.71 -20.33 -37.48
CA LEU A 225 30.97 -19.80 -36.13
C LEU A 225 29.90 -18.80 -35.69
N LYS A 226 29.41 -17.96 -36.61
CA LYS A 226 28.33 -17.01 -36.31
C LYS A 226 27.05 -17.73 -35.91
N GLU A 227 26.70 -18.80 -36.63
CA GLU A 227 25.51 -19.60 -36.38
C GLU A 227 25.60 -20.33 -35.03
N LYS A 228 26.74 -20.96 -34.73
CA LYS A 228 27.01 -21.56 -33.40
C LYS A 228 26.96 -20.55 -32.26
N PHE A 229 27.50 -19.35 -32.48
CA PHE A 229 27.47 -18.27 -31.49
C PHE A 229 26.04 -17.79 -31.24
N LEU A 230 25.26 -17.57 -32.31
CA LEU A 230 23.84 -17.20 -32.21
C LEU A 230 23.04 -18.27 -31.47
N GLN A 231 23.20 -19.54 -31.84
CA GLN A 231 22.51 -20.66 -31.20
C GLN A 231 22.82 -20.76 -29.71
N LEU A 232 24.09 -20.58 -29.31
CA LEU A 232 24.49 -20.55 -27.90
C LEU A 232 23.90 -19.33 -27.16
N SER A 233 23.83 -18.18 -27.83
CA SER A 233 23.23 -16.97 -27.29
C SER A 233 21.73 -17.14 -27.04
N GLU A 234 21.00 -17.74 -27.98
CA GLU A 234 19.56 -18.04 -27.86
C GLU A 234 19.28 -19.08 -26.76
N GLU A 235 20.14 -20.10 -26.63
CA GLU A 235 20.06 -21.11 -25.56
C GLU A 235 20.24 -20.44 -24.19
N LEU A 236 21.24 -19.56 -24.05
CA LEU A 236 21.49 -18.78 -22.83
C LEU A 236 20.34 -17.84 -22.49
N GLU A 237 19.83 -17.08 -23.47
CA GLU A 237 18.69 -16.18 -23.26
C GLU A 237 17.44 -16.94 -22.82
N SER A 238 17.18 -18.10 -23.41
CA SER A 238 16.02 -18.93 -23.05
C SER A 238 16.13 -19.47 -21.62
N GLU A 239 17.30 -19.95 -21.22
CA GLU A 239 17.56 -20.43 -19.84
C GLU A 239 17.43 -19.29 -18.82
N PHE A 240 18.02 -18.12 -19.08
CA PHE A 240 17.87 -16.97 -18.19
C PHE A 240 16.44 -16.46 -18.11
N LYS A 241 15.72 -16.44 -19.24
CA LYS A 241 14.30 -16.08 -19.28
C LYS A 241 13.46 -17.05 -18.45
N ALA A 242 13.68 -18.35 -18.62
CA ALA A 242 12.97 -19.37 -17.85
C ALA A 242 13.22 -19.24 -16.33
N ILE A 243 14.45 -18.91 -15.91
CA ILE A 243 14.76 -18.60 -14.51
C ILE A 243 13.94 -17.42 -14.02
N LEU A 244 13.97 -16.29 -14.75
CA LEU A 244 13.26 -15.09 -14.36
C LEU A 244 11.74 -15.34 -14.27
N GLU A 245 11.17 -16.06 -15.24
CA GLU A 245 9.76 -16.45 -15.24
C GLU A 245 9.42 -17.39 -14.07
N SER A 246 10.30 -18.34 -13.72
CA SER A 246 10.13 -19.22 -12.55
C SER A 246 10.14 -18.46 -11.21
N MET A 247 10.77 -17.28 -11.19
CA MET A 247 10.75 -16.35 -10.06
C MET A 247 9.54 -15.41 -10.08
N GLY A 248 8.63 -15.58 -11.05
CA GLY A 248 7.46 -14.72 -11.25
C GLY A 248 7.80 -13.36 -11.87
N LEU A 249 8.99 -13.21 -12.47
CA LEU A 249 9.44 -11.99 -13.13
C LEU A 249 9.13 -12.05 -14.62
N GLN A 250 8.52 -10.99 -15.13
CA GLN A 250 8.14 -10.91 -16.54
C GLN A 250 9.29 -10.29 -17.34
N VAL A 251 9.82 -11.04 -18.30
CA VAL A 251 10.90 -10.58 -19.18
C VAL A 251 10.30 -10.00 -20.45
N TYR A 252 10.44 -8.68 -20.62
CA TYR A 252 10.01 -8.00 -21.84
C TYR A 252 11.20 -7.81 -22.79
N PRO A 253 11.03 -8.03 -24.10
CA PRO A 253 12.03 -7.66 -25.09
C PRO A 253 12.42 -6.18 -24.94
N ARG A 254 13.70 -5.85 -25.13
CA ARG A 254 14.21 -4.46 -25.05
C ARG A 254 13.37 -3.45 -25.87
N PRO A 255 12.90 -3.76 -27.09
CA PRO A 255 12.02 -2.85 -27.85
C PRO A 255 10.67 -2.59 -27.15
N VAL A 256 10.14 -3.58 -26.42
CA VAL A 256 8.89 -3.44 -25.65
C VAL A 256 9.11 -2.56 -24.42
N LEU A 257 10.29 -2.60 -23.80
CA LEU A 257 10.66 -1.69 -22.72
C LEU A 257 10.82 -0.24 -23.20
N GLU A 258 11.42 -0.02 -24.38
CA GLU A 258 11.54 1.30 -25.00
C GLU A 258 10.17 1.85 -25.41
N ALA A 259 9.30 1.02 -25.99
CA ALA A 259 7.93 1.39 -26.29
C ALA A 259 7.12 1.70 -25.03
N LYS A 260 7.33 0.93 -23.94
CA LYS A 260 6.72 1.20 -22.63
C LYS A 260 7.17 2.52 -22.03
N ALA A 261 8.47 2.81 -22.04
CA ALA A 261 9.00 4.09 -21.56
C ALA A 261 8.43 5.27 -22.37
N LYS A 262 8.29 5.13 -23.70
CA LYS A 262 7.65 6.14 -24.55
C LYS A 262 6.15 6.29 -24.27
N LEU A 263 5.46 5.20 -23.94
CA LEU A 263 4.06 5.22 -23.53
C LEU A 263 3.87 5.95 -22.19
N ASP A 264 4.74 5.67 -21.22
CA ASP A 264 4.74 6.34 -19.92
C ASP A 264 4.96 7.85 -20.10
N THR A 265 5.93 8.25 -20.93
CA THR A 265 6.15 9.67 -21.29
C THR A 265 4.94 10.31 -21.96
N LEU A 266 4.28 9.60 -22.88
CA LEU A 266 3.06 10.10 -23.55
C LEU A 266 1.90 10.26 -22.54
N SER A 267 1.79 9.35 -21.57
CA SER A 267 0.80 9.45 -20.49
C SER A 267 1.07 10.65 -19.58
N GLU A 268 2.33 10.92 -19.23
CA GLU A 268 2.71 12.11 -18.46
C GLU A 268 2.39 13.40 -19.23
N GLU A 269 2.74 13.45 -20.52
CA GLU A 269 2.45 14.58 -21.40
C GLU A 269 0.94 14.83 -21.54
N THR A 270 0.15 13.75 -21.68
CA THR A 270 -1.31 13.81 -21.69
C THR A 270 -1.85 14.41 -20.39
N GLY A 271 -1.28 14.00 -19.24
CA GLY A 271 -1.63 14.54 -17.93
C GLY A 271 -1.35 16.04 -17.83
N MET A 272 -0.18 16.49 -18.30
CA MET A 272 0.19 17.91 -18.32
C MET A 272 -0.75 18.74 -19.21
N ILE A 273 -1.11 18.24 -20.40
CA ILE A 273 -2.04 18.93 -21.31
C ILE A 273 -3.44 19.07 -20.68
N ILE A 274 -3.92 18.04 -19.97
CA ILE A 274 -5.20 18.12 -19.25
C ILE A 274 -5.10 19.13 -18.11
N GLU A 275 -4.01 19.14 -17.34
CA GLU A 275 -3.79 20.08 -16.24
C GLU A 275 -3.71 21.53 -16.75
N ASP A 276 -2.98 21.77 -17.85
CA ASP A 276 -2.90 23.07 -18.50
C ASP A 276 -4.26 23.51 -19.06
N ALA A 277 -5.03 22.60 -19.66
CA ALA A 277 -6.39 22.89 -20.11
C ALA A 277 -7.28 23.28 -18.93
N ILE A 278 -7.22 22.56 -17.80
CA ILE A 278 -7.96 22.89 -16.58
C ILE A 278 -7.61 24.29 -16.07
N ASN A 279 -6.32 24.66 -16.12
CA ASN A 279 -5.80 25.92 -15.61
C ASN A 279 -6.01 27.11 -16.57
N SER A 280 -6.07 26.88 -17.89
CA SER A 280 -6.13 27.94 -18.91
C SER A 280 -7.52 28.26 -19.43
N SER A 281 -8.47 27.31 -19.39
CA SER A 281 -9.75 27.40 -20.12
C SER A 281 -10.98 27.71 -19.25
N ASN A 282 -10.81 28.35 -18.08
CA ASN A 282 -11.86 28.55 -17.06
C ASN A 282 -12.56 27.24 -16.63
N LEU A 283 -11.99 26.08 -16.97
CA LEU A 283 -12.53 24.77 -16.61
C LEU A 283 -12.53 24.56 -15.11
N LYS A 284 -11.52 25.07 -14.42
CA LYS A 284 -11.47 25.09 -12.96
C LYS A 284 -12.71 25.75 -12.35
N ASP A 285 -13.09 26.92 -12.84
CA ASP A 285 -14.28 27.64 -12.37
C ASP A 285 -15.55 26.85 -12.69
N LYS A 286 -15.65 26.25 -13.89
CA LYS A 286 -16.80 25.40 -14.27
C LYS A 286 -16.91 24.14 -13.42
N ILE A 287 -15.79 23.52 -13.05
CA ILE A 287 -15.73 22.36 -12.15
C ILE A 287 -16.20 22.76 -10.75
N ASP A 288 -15.79 23.93 -10.25
CA ASP A 288 -16.23 24.42 -8.95
C ASP A 288 -17.72 24.81 -8.96
N LEU A 289 -18.21 25.40 -10.05
CA LEU A 289 -19.65 25.61 -10.32
C LEU A 289 -20.43 24.30 -10.32
N LEU A 290 -19.93 23.26 -10.99
CA LEU A 290 -20.54 21.93 -11.00
C LEU A 290 -20.61 21.34 -9.58
N LYS A 291 -19.54 21.44 -8.79
CA LYS A 291 -19.54 20.97 -7.39
C LYS A 291 -20.59 21.72 -6.55
N MET A 292 -20.71 23.04 -6.71
CA MET A 292 -21.72 23.82 -6.01
C MET A 292 -23.14 23.42 -6.42
N GLU A 293 -23.41 23.27 -7.72
CA GLU A 293 -24.74 22.90 -8.21
C GLU A 293 -25.15 21.49 -7.76
N VAL A 294 -24.22 20.54 -7.78
CA VAL A 294 -24.44 19.18 -7.25
C VAL A 294 -24.72 19.21 -5.75
N ALA A 295 -23.98 20.04 -4.98
CA ALA A 295 -24.21 20.19 -3.55
C ALA A 295 -25.57 20.84 -3.24
N ASN A 296 -25.98 21.83 -4.03
CA ASN A 296 -27.26 22.52 -3.90
C ASN A 296 -28.45 21.63 -4.27
N ALA A 297 -28.29 20.77 -5.29
CA ALA A 297 -29.37 19.91 -5.78
C ALA A 297 -29.66 18.69 -4.89
N GLY A 298 -28.70 18.31 -4.02
CA GLY A 298 -28.86 17.21 -3.07
C GLY A 298 -29.12 15.85 -3.74
N ASN A 299 -29.77 14.93 -3.03
CA ASN A 299 -30.02 13.56 -3.52
C ASN A 299 -31.18 13.46 -4.53
N THR A 300 -31.98 14.53 -4.69
CA THR A 300 -33.13 14.59 -5.59
C THR A 300 -33.12 15.95 -6.32
N PRO A 301 -32.28 16.10 -7.36
CA PRO A 301 -32.24 17.32 -8.17
C PRO A 301 -33.59 17.57 -8.85
N ASP A 302 -34.04 18.83 -8.84
CA ASP A 302 -35.17 19.25 -9.66
C ASP A 302 -34.79 19.30 -11.16
N ALA A 303 -35.78 19.45 -12.04
CA ALA A 303 -35.56 19.41 -13.49
C ALA A 303 -34.58 20.50 -13.98
N GLU A 304 -34.57 21.64 -13.29
CA GLU A 304 -33.68 22.76 -13.60
C GLU A 304 -32.23 22.47 -13.20
N SER A 305 -31.99 22.01 -11.95
CA SER A 305 -30.66 21.63 -11.49
C SER A 305 -30.10 20.47 -12.30
N LYS A 306 -30.93 19.49 -12.66
CA LYS A 306 -30.51 18.37 -13.52
C LYS A 306 -30.03 18.85 -14.90
N SER A 307 -30.73 19.80 -15.51
CA SER A 307 -30.35 20.40 -16.79
C SER A 307 -29.03 21.17 -16.70
N LYS A 308 -28.84 21.96 -15.64
CA LYS A 308 -27.60 22.73 -15.39
C LYS A 308 -26.39 21.84 -15.15
N ILE A 309 -26.54 20.81 -14.32
CA ILE A 309 -25.49 19.81 -14.05
C ILE A 309 -25.07 19.11 -15.36
N GLN A 310 -26.05 18.69 -16.17
CA GLN A 310 -25.77 18.01 -17.44
C GLN A 310 -25.08 18.94 -18.46
N ALA A 311 -25.46 20.21 -18.51
CA ALA A 311 -24.82 21.20 -19.38
C ALA A 311 -23.36 21.44 -18.97
N LEU A 312 -23.09 21.67 -17.69
CA LEU A 312 -21.74 21.85 -17.15
C LEU A 312 -20.88 20.60 -17.36
N GLU A 313 -21.43 19.41 -17.13
CA GLU A 313 -20.73 18.15 -17.37
C GLU A 313 -20.36 17.98 -18.85
N SER A 314 -21.26 18.34 -19.76
CA SER A 314 -21.03 18.26 -21.21
C SER A 314 -19.96 19.25 -21.66
N GLU A 315 -20.00 20.48 -21.17
CA GLU A 315 -18.98 21.50 -21.47
C GLU A 315 -17.60 21.11 -20.94
N ILE A 316 -17.52 20.56 -19.72
CA ILE A 316 -16.26 20.08 -19.13
C ILE A 316 -15.71 18.91 -19.97
N LYS A 317 -16.55 17.93 -20.31
CA LYS A 317 -16.15 16.80 -21.15
C LYS A 317 -15.67 17.24 -22.52
N GLN A 318 -16.36 18.19 -23.16
CA GLN A 318 -15.99 18.69 -24.48
C GLN A 318 -14.64 19.41 -24.43
N ALA A 319 -14.44 20.32 -23.50
CA ALA A 319 -13.19 21.07 -23.41
C ALA A 319 -11.99 20.17 -23.07
N VAL A 320 -12.18 19.16 -22.21
CA VAL A 320 -11.16 18.13 -21.99
C VAL A 320 -10.91 17.37 -23.28
N ALA A 321 -11.95 16.88 -23.97
CA ALA A 321 -11.81 16.14 -25.22
C ALA A 321 -11.07 16.94 -26.31
N GLU A 322 -11.33 18.24 -26.43
CA GLU A 322 -10.62 19.14 -27.35
C GLU A 322 -9.14 19.26 -27.00
N ALA A 323 -8.80 19.37 -25.71
CA ALA A 323 -7.41 19.44 -25.25
C ALA A 323 -6.60 18.17 -25.57
N ILE A 324 -7.20 16.98 -25.34
CA ILE A 324 -6.55 15.69 -25.65
C ILE A 324 -6.63 15.31 -27.13
N SER A 325 -7.47 15.96 -27.92
CA SER A 325 -7.56 15.74 -29.37
C SER A 325 -6.57 16.59 -30.18
N SER A 326 -5.53 17.13 -29.53
CA SER A 326 -4.49 17.90 -30.23
C SER A 326 -3.80 17.04 -31.29
N ALA A 327 -3.53 17.64 -32.45
CA ALA A 327 -2.90 16.94 -33.57
C ALA A 327 -1.53 16.35 -33.17
N GLU A 328 -0.82 17.03 -32.29
CA GLU A 328 0.50 16.63 -31.77
C GLU A 328 0.43 15.35 -30.94
N LEU A 329 -0.55 15.23 -30.03
CA LEU A 329 -0.70 14.05 -29.18
C LEU A 329 -1.18 12.84 -29.98
N LYS A 330 -2.07 13.09 -30.93
CA LYS A 330 -2.56 12.08 -31.87
C LYS A 330 -1.44 11.53 -32.76
N GLU A 331 -0.61 12.40 -33.33
CA GLU A 331 0.54 11.98 -34.15
C GLU A 331 1.53 11.14 -33.34
N LYS A 332 1.83 11.55 -32.10
CA LYS A 332 2.70 10.78 -31.20
C LYS A 332 2.13 9.40 -30.86
N TYR A 333 0.83 9.32 -30.61
CA TYR A 333 0.15 8.05 -30.36
C TYR A 333 0.18 7.13 -31.58
N GLU A 334 -0.15 7.64 -32.77
CA GLU A 334 -0.12 6.87 -34.02
C GLU A 334 1.30 6.39 -34.35
N LYS A 335 2.32 7.23 -34.13
CA LYS A 335 3.73 6.86 -34.30
C LYS A 335 4.16 5.76 -33.34
N LEU A 336 3.76 5.86 -32.07
CA LEU A 336 4.04 4.82 -31.07
C LEU A 336 3.33 3.51 -31.40
N GLN A 337 2.08 3.58 -31.87
CA GLN A 337 1.31 2.42 -32.32
C GLN A 337 1.99 1.74 -33.52
N ALA A 338 2.49 2.51 -34.49
CA ALA A 338 3.24 1.98 -35.62
C ALA A 338 4.55 1.32 -35.18
N GLU A 339 5.28 1.91 -34.23
CA GLU A 339 6.53 1.36 -33.69
C GLU A 339 6.29 0.03 -32.93
N ILE A 340 5.21 -0.07 -32.17
CA ILE A 340 4.79 -1.32 -31.51
C ILE A 340 4.38 -2.39 -32.55
N LEU A 341 3.68 -1.99 -33.61
CA LEU A 341 3.30 -2.91 -34.69
C LEU A 341 4.48 -3.38 -35.54
N GLU A 342 5.50 -2.54 -35.74
CA GLU A 342 6.73 -2.91 -36.45
C GLU A 342 7.58 -3.87 -35.62
N THR A 343 7.74 -3.60 -34.33
CA THR A 343 8.52 -4.44 -33.40
C THR A 343 7.87 -5.81 -33.17
N THR A 344 6.54 -5.89 -33.15
CA THR A 344 5.82 -7.18 -33.08
C THR A 344 5.90 -7.96 -34.39
N LYS A 345 5.94 -7.29 -35.56
CA LYS A 345 6.11 -7.94 -36.86
C LYS A 345 7.55 -8.42 -37.11
N SER A 346 8.57 -7.69 -36.68
CA SER A 346 9.97 -8.13 -36.83
C SER A 346 10.29 -9.32 -35.92
N SER A 347 9.59 -9.45 -34.78
CA SER A 347 9.69 -10.61 -33.90
C SER A 347 8.98 -11.87 -34.41
N VAL A 348 8.07 -11.76 -35.39
CA VAL A 348 7.30 -12.89 -35.96
C VAL A 348 7.89 -13.36 -37.31
N GLY A 349 8.91 -12.67 -37.82
CA GLY A 349 9.53 -12.98 -39.12
C GLY A 349 10.40 -14.25 -39.18
N SER A 350 10.53 -15.03 -38.11
CA SER A 350 11.42 -16.21 -38.08
C SER A 350 10.78 -17.53 -37.67
N ASP A 351 9.47 -17.67 -37.48
CA ASP A 351 8.88 -19.01 -37.32
C ASP A 351 7.44 -19.10 -37.83
N GLY A 352 7.27 -19.85 -38.92
CA GLY A 352 5.98 -20.40 -39.30
C GLY A 352 5.62 -21.54 -38.36
N SER A 353 4.80 -21.28 -37.35
CA SER A 353 3.93 -22.33 -36.79
C SER A 353 2.69 -21.74 -36.11
N LEU A 354 1.56 -22.07 -36.71
CA LEU A 354 0.19 -21.88 -36.26
C LEU A 354 -0.03 -22.25 -34.79
N VAL A 355 -0.60 -21.32 -34.01
CA VAL A 355 -1.73 -21.63 -33.13
C VAL A 355 -2.80 -20.55 -33.31
N LYS A 356 -3.83 -20.91 -34.07
CA LYS A 356 -5.14 -20.24 -34.05
C LYS A 356 -5.78 -20.47 -32.68
N GLN A 357 -6.20 -19.41 -32.00
CA GLN A 357 -7.54 -19.41 -31.37
C GLN A 357 -8.01 -17.98 -31.05
N ASN A 358 -9.02 -17.58 -31.82
CA ASN A 358 -10.21 -16.80 -31.46
C ASN A 358 -10.03 -15.36 -30.95
N VAL A 359 -10.05 -14.43 -31.91
CA VAL A 359 -10.82 -13.19 -31.76
C VAL A 359 -11.90 -13.25 -32.84
N GLU A 360 -13.13 -13.55 -32.43
CA GLU A 360 -14.30 -13.37 -33.30
C GLU A 360 -14.56 -11.88 -33.47
N ASP A 361 -14.76 -11.52 -34.72
CA ASP A 361 -15.11 -10.21 -35.24
C ASP A 361 -16.42 -9.69 -34.61
N ASP A 362 -16.43 -8.42 -34.19
CA ASP A 362 -17.65 -7.62 -34.31
C ASP A 362 -17.30 -6.17 -34.69
N GLN A 363 -17.04 -5.97 -35.99
CA GLN A 363 -17.14 -4.68 -36.65
C GLN A 363 -18.23 -4.77 -37.72
N SER A 364 -19.36 -4.10 -37.50
CA SER A 364 -20.24 -3.71 -38.59
C SER A 364 -20.58 -2.21 -38.52
N LYS A 365 -19.75 -1.44 -39.24
CA LYS A 365 -20.11 -0.43 -40.25
C LYS A 365 -21.12 0.66 -39.87
N HIS A 366 -20.58 1.87 -39.72
CA HIS A 366 -21.19 3.10 -40.22
C HIS A 366 -21.21 3.09 -41.76
N ASP A 367 -22.35 3.45 -42.36
CA ASP A 367 -22.41 4.22 -43.59
C ASP A 367 -23.68 5.11 -43.59
N GLY A 368 -23.59 6.31 -44.15
CA GLY A 368 -24.52 7.42 -43.87
C GLY A 368 -25.43 7.86 -45.01
N SER A 369 -26.63 8.34 -44.60
CA SER A 369 -27.47 9.41 -45.19
C SER A 369 -28.14 9.15 -46.57
N PRO A 370 -29.22 9.88 -47.00
CA PRO A 370 -29.97 10.98 -46.37
C PRO A 370 -31.52 10.89 -46.41
N VAL A 371 -32.14 11.80 -45.64
CA VAL A 371 -33.49 12.42 -45.68
C VAL A 371 -34.47 11.99 -46.78
N GLU A 372 -35.66 11.53 -46.38
CA GLU A 372 -36.93 11.87 -47.06
C GLU A 372 -38.08 11.99 -46.04
N VAL A 373 -38.70 13.17 -46.04
CA VAL A 373 -39.92 13.47 -45.28
C VAL A 373 -41.10 12.92 -46.07
N ASN A 374 -41.99 12.16 -45.44
CA ASN A 374 -43.42 12.29 -45.71
C ASN A 374 -44.30 11.81 -44.55
N THR A 375 -45.22 12.70 -44.24
CA THR A 375 -46.40 12.63 -43.38
C THR A 375 -47.35 11.50 -43.77
N SER A 376 -47.93 10.79 -42.80
CA SER A 376 -49.39 10.57 -42.64
C SER A 376 -49.68 9.44 -41.64
N GLU A 377 -50.61 9.72 -40.71
CA GLU A 377 -51.60 8.80 -40.11
C GLU A 377 -51.12 7.51 -39.41
N ALA A 378 -51.80 6.92 -38.44
CA ALA A 378 -52.81 7.27 -37.45
C ALA A 378 -52.98 5.97 -36.62
N ASN A 379 -53.51 6.10 -35.40
CA ASN A 379 -54.17 5.04 -34.62
C ASN A 379 -53.30 3.98 -33.91
N ARG A 380 -53.38 3.94 -32.56
CA ARG A 380 -54.12 2.93 -31.74
C ARG A 380 -53.22 1.75 -31.34
N SER A 381 -53.16 1.22 -30.11
CA SER A 381 -53.83 1.44 -28.83
C SER A 381 -52.99 0.75 -27.73
N PHE A 382 -53.19 1.18 -26.48
CA PHE A 382 -53.23 0.42 -25.22
C PHE A 382 -52.93 -1.10 -25.27
N VAL A 383 -52.02 -1.57 -24.40
CA VAL A 383 -52.30 -2.07 -23.02
C VAL A 383 -51.12 -1.72 -22.12
#